data_AF-A0A2Z4J729-F1
#
_entry.id   AF-A0A2Z4J729-F1
#
_cell.length_a   1.000
_cell.length_b   1.000
_cell.length_c   1.000
_cell.angle_alpha   90.00
_cell.angle_beta   90.00
_cell.angle_gamma   90.00
#
_symmetry.space_group_name_H-M   'P 1'
#
loop_
_entity.id
_entity.type
_entity.pdbx_description
1 polymer ?
#
loop_
_entity_poly.entity_id
_entity_poly.type
_entity_poly.pdbx_seq_one_letter_code
_entity_poly.pdbx_strand_id
1 'polypeptide(L)'
;MPKGSNVPVPTTALRVEIGWRSGPGVPDTDASALLLAGGKVRSDADFVFYNQPQHASGALRYEGKQNSGAAVTDTLAVDLARVEPAIETVVLAASADGGAFGQVPGLYVEVKDAARGTVVARFDSEGATVETAFVLGEFYRRQGAWKFRAVGQGYSSGLEGLATDFGIAVDEPQHTAPAAPRAAAPPPPAAPPFTPAPVAPPATVPAPPPPAPPAAPVRLTKVTLTKNAPSVSLTKQGGTSGALRVNLNWQVRKQFSGWGSKRGRAVAMHSDLDLDLCALYELADGSKGVVQALGNAFGALHQPPFIHLDGDDRTGAVASGENLTVNLDHKNAFRRILVFVTIYEGARSFADLHATVTLQPQYGAAIDFSLDECTVPSPVCALALITNTGGDLVVQREARYLVPERGVSPQRTVDYAYGWGMNWTPGRK
;
A
#
# COMPACT_ATOMS: atom_id res chain seq x y z
N MET A 1 7.77 -32.39 14.93
CA MET A 1 6.41 -32.97 15.02
C MET A 1 5.89 -33.18 13.60
N PRO A 2 5.10 -34.23 13.30
CA PRO A 2 4.64 -34.49 11.93
C PRO A 2 3.51 -33.56 11.50
N LYS A 3 3.31 -33.42 10.18
CA LYS A 3 2.16 -32.70 9.59
C LYS A 3 0.83 -33.21 10.17
N GLY A 4 -0.06 -32.29 10.51
CA GLY A 4 -1.38 -32.54 11.11
C GLY A 4 -1.38 -32.75 12.63
N SER A 5 -0.23 -32.98 13.26
CA SER A 5 -0.14 -33.10 14.72
C SER A 5 -0.38 -31.76 15.42
N ASN A 6 -0.81 -31.82 16.68
CA ASN A 6 -1.00 -30.63 17.52
C ASN A 6 -0.50 -30.84 18.95
N VAL A 7 -0.09 -29.75 19.60
CA VAL A 7 0.41 -29.72 20.97
C VAL A 7 -0.19 -28.52 21.72
N PRO A 8 -0.55 -28.63 23.01
CA PRO A 8 -0.88 -27.47 23.82
C PRO A 8 0.28 -26.45 23.85
N VAL A 9 -0.03 -25.16 23.83
CA VAL A 9 0.98 -24.10 24.00
C VAL A 9 0.61 -23.20 25.17
N PRO A 10 1.60 -22.63 25.89
CA PRO A 10 1.30 -21.66 26.93
C PRO A 10 0.74 -20.38 26.31
N THR A 11 0.03 -19.59 27.11
CA THR A 11 -0.43 -18.25 26.71
C THR A 11 0.59 -17.16 27.03
N THR A 12 1.81 -17.54 27.42
CA THR A 12 2.94 -16.62 27.60
C THR A 12 3.38 -16.06 26.25
N ALA A 13 4.24 -15.03 26.28
CA ALA A 13 4.90 -14.57 25.07
C ALA A 13 5.70 -15.73 24.44
N LEU A 14 5.43 -16.00 23.17
CA LEU A 14 6.07 -16.99 22.34
C LEU A 14 6.92 -16.29 21.28
N ARG A 15 8.03 -16.93 20.91
CA ARG A 15 8.84 -16.56 19.75
C ARG A 15 8.67 -17.65 18.69
N VAL A 16 8.16 -17.27 17.54
CA VAL A 16 8.03 -18.13 16.37
C VAL A 16 9.16 -17.81 15.42
N GLU A 17 9.90 -18.83 15.02
CA GLU A 17 10.99 -18.76 14.07
C GLU A 17 10.64 -19.61 12.85
N ILE A 18 10.55 -18.98 11.68
CA ILE A 18 10.50 -19.67 10.41
C ILE A 18 11.92 -19.63 9.84
N GLY A 19 12.52 -20.79 9.60
CA GLY A 19 13.90 -20.85 9.14
C GLY A 19 14.10 -21.72 7.91
N TRP A 20 15.15 -21.43 7.18
CA TRP A 20 15.57 -22.13 5.96
C TRP A 20 17.07 -21.92 5.70
N ARG A 21 17.59 -22.54 4.66
CA ARG A 21 18.96 -22.34 4.19
C ARG A 21 19.00 -21.48 2.94
N SER A 22 19.82 -20.43 2.94
CA SER A 22 20.10 -19.59 1.77
C SER A 22 21.23 -20.17 0.91
N GLY A 23 21.32 -19.71 -0.34
CA GLY A 23 22.34 -20.12 -1.29
C GLY A 23 22.06 -19.56 -2.69
N PRO A 24 22.99 -19.78 -3.65
CA PRO A 24 22.77 -19.38 -5.04
C PRO A 24 21.49 -20.00 -5.61
N GLY A 25 20.60 -19.17 -6.16
CA GLY A 25 19.33 -19.61 -6.74
C GLY A 25 18.24 -20.00 -5.74
N VAL A 26 18.46 -19.80 -4.43
CA VAL A 26 17.40 -19.96 -3.42
C VAL A 26 16.53 -18.69 -3.42
N PRO A 27 15.19 -18.82 -3.56
CA PRO A 27 14.25 -17.70 -3.50
C PRO A 27 14.33 -16.92 -2.18
N ASP A 28 14.04 -15.61 -2.23
CA ASP A 28 13.89 -14.84 -0.99
C ASP A 28 12.58 -15.25 -0.32
N THR A 29 12.64 -15.62 0.96
CA THR A 29 11.49 -16.13 1.70
C THR A 29 11.17 -15.19 2.85
N ASP A 30 9.91 -14.88 3.07
CA ASP A 30 9.46 -14.00 4.15
C ASP A 30 8.39 -14.69 5.01
N ALA A 31 8.48 -14.50 6.34
CA ALA A 31 7.48 -14.95 7.29
C ALA A 31 6.32 -13.96 7.41
N SER A 32 5.12 -14.49 7.62
CA SER A 32 3.92 -13.71 7.89
C SER A 32 2.95 -14.45 8.80
N ALA A 33 1.98 -13.74 9.35
CA ALA A 33 0.93 -14.33 10.18
C ALA A 33 -0.41 -13.61 10.05
N LEU A 34 -1.49 -14.38 10.11
CA LEU A 34 -2.87 -13.90 9.95
C LEU A 34 -3.69 -14.19 11.20
N LEU A 35 -4.42 -13.20 11.71
CA LEU A 35 -5.39 -13.37 12.79
C LEU A 35 -6.78 -13.59 12.20
N LEU A 36 -7.44 -14.69 12.57
CA LEU A 36 -8.70 -15.11 11.95
C LEU A 36 -9.86 -15.10 12.93
N ALA A 37 -10.96 -14.49 12.51
CA ALA A 37 -12.29 -14.53 13.12
C ALA A 37 -13.29 -15.18 12.15
N GLY A 38 -13.98 -16.24 12.58
CA GLY A 38 -14.80 -17.06 11.69
C GLY A 38 -14.02 -17.70 10.52
N GLY A 39 -12.72 -17.98 10.71
CA GLY A 39 -11.83 -18.56 9.69
C GLY A 39 -11.31 -17.57 8.65
N LYS A 40 -11.59 -16.26 8.78
CA LYS A 40 -11.11 -15.20 7.87
C LYS A 40 -10.51 -14.03 8.63
N VAL A 41 -9.66 -13.24 7.99
CA VAL A 41 -9.26 -11.95 8.56
C VAL A 41 -10.47 -10.99 8.60
N ARG A 42 -10.50 -10.06 9.56
CA ARG A 42 -11.56 -9.04 9.60
C ARG A 42 -11.23 -7.86 8.69
N SER A 43 -9.94 -7.56 8.54
CA SER A 43 -9.37 -6.52 7.69
C SER A 43 -7.87 -6.75 7.49
N ASP A 44 -7.23 -5.97 6.63
CA ASP A 44 -5.79 -6.02 6.41
C ASP A 44 -4.98 -5.79 7.70
N ALA A 45 -5.56 -5.13 8.71
CA ALA A 45 -4.94 -4.94 10.01
C ALA A 45 -4.62 -6.27 10.73
N ASP A 46 -5.36 -7.34 10.41
CA ASP A 46 -5.16 -8.68 10.98
C ASP A 46 -4.06 -9.49 10.24
N PHE A 47 -3.35 -8.88 9.29
CA PHE A 47 -2.21 -9.49 8.61
C PHE A 47 -0.89 -8.85 9.05
N VAL A 48 0.00 -9.63 9.66
CA VAL A 48 1.32 -9.16 10.15
C VAL A 48 2.43 -9.78 9.33
N PHE A 49 3.29 -8.92 8.79
CA PHE A 49 4.45 -9.28 7.97
C PHE A 49 5.44 -8.11 7.96
N TYR A 50 6.53 -8.18 7.21
CA TYR A 50 7.60 -7.19 7.28
C TYR A 50 7.17 -5.72 7.01
N ASN A 51 6.16 -5.45 6.16
CA ASN A 51 5.66 -4.09 5.94
C ASN A 51 4.57 -3.65 6.94
N GLN A 52 3.95 -4.59 7.65
CA GLN A 52 3.00 -4.32 8.73
C GLN A 52 3.45 -5.09 9.97
N PRO A 53 4.54 -4.64 10.63
CA PRO A 53 5.28 -5.49 11.56
C PRO A 53 4.61 -5.63 12.92
N GLN A 54 3.44 -5.03 13.14
CA GLN A 54 2.75 -5.09 14.42
C GLN A 54 1.24 -5.05 14.25
N HIS A 55 0.54 -5.98 14.92
CA HIS A 55 -0.90 -5.94 15.07
C HIS A 55 -1.30 -4.88 16.11
N ALA A 56 -2.43 -4.18 15.90
CA ALA A 56 -2.87 -3.07 16.77
C ALA A 56 -3.06 -3.47 18.24
N SER A 57 -3.46 -4.71 18.53
CA SER A 57 -3.58 -5.22 19.91
C SER A 57 -2.24 -5.48 20.61
N GLY A 58 -1.13 -5.46 19.86
CA GLY A 58 0.19 -5.85 20.32
C GLY A 58 0.35 -7.36 20.56
N ALA A 59 -0.63 -8.19 20.20
CA ALA A 59 -0.56 -9.65 20.34
C ALA A 59 0.38 -10.32 19.35
N LEU A 60 0.75 -9.64 18.26
CA LEU A 60 1.59 -10.17 17.21
C LEU A 60 2.54 -9.09 16.70
N ARG A 61 3.82 -9.43 16.55
CA ARG A 61 4.85 -8.52 16.05
C ARG A 61 5.88 -9.28 15.23
N TYR A 62 6.17 -8.80 14.04
CA TYR A 62 7.31 -9.21 13.24
C TYR A 62 8.59 -8.60 13.79
N GLU A 63 9.61 -9.43 14.06
CA GLU A 63 10.89 -9.01 14.65
C GLU A 63 12.02 -8.93 13.63
N GLY A 64 11.81 -9.42 12.41
CA GLY A 64 12.79 -9.36 11.33
C GLY A 64 13.52 -10.66 11.03
N LYS A 65 14.15 -10.63 9.86
CA LYS A 65 14.98 -11.69 9.30
C LYS A 65 16.44 -11.55 9.77
N GLN A 66 17.02 -12.67 10.18
CA GLN A 66 18.39 -12.78 10.67
C GLN A 66 19.12 -13.85 9.87
N ASN A 67 20.33 -13.51 9.43
CA ASN A 67 21.19 -14.41 8.65
C ASN A 67 22.40 -14.81 9.50
N SER A 68 22.66 -16.12 9.60
CA SER A 68 23.84 -16.68 10.26
C SER A 68 24.51 -17.68 9.31
N GLY A 69 25.47 -17.19 8.52
CA GLY A 69 26.06 -17.95 7.43
C GLY A 69 24.99 -18.30 6.38
N ALA A 70 24.84 -19.58 6.07
CA ALA A 70 23.81 -20.07 5.15
C ALA A 70 22.45 -20.32 5.84
N ALA A 71 22.33 -20.17 7.15
CA ALA A 71 21.05 -20.31 7.85
C ALA A 71 20.35 -18.94 7.91
N VAL A 72 19.07 -18.93 7.56
CA VAL A 72 18.20 -17.76 7.67
C VAL A 72 17.07 -18.08 8.64
N THR A 73 16.70 -17.10 9.45
CA THR A 73 15.58 -17.21 10.38
C THR A 73 14.80 -15.91 10.37
N ASP A 74 13.49 -16.01 10.16
CA ASP A 74 12.56 -14.91 10.19
C ASP A 74 11.60 -15.08 11.36
N THR A 75 11.43 -14.02 12.15
CA THR A 75 10.89 -14.14 13.50
C THR A 75 9.60 -13.35 13.69
N LEU A 76 8.61 -13.99 14.33
CA LEU A 76 7.40 -13.37 14.86
C LEU A 76 7.33 -13.56 16.39
N ALA A 77 7.10 -12.48 17.14
CA ALA A 77 6.70 -12.52 18.54
C ALA A 77 5.17 -12.59 18.65
N VAL A 78 4.67 -13.52 19.46
CA VAL A 78 3.25 -13.82 19.64
C VAL A 78 2.90 -13.83 21.12
N ASP A 79 1.97 -12.98 21.56
CA ASP A 79 1.40 -12.98 22.91
C ASP A 79 -0.06 -13.43 22.85
N LEU A 80 -0.28 -14.74 23.03
CA LEU A 80 -1.59 -15.38 22.93
C LEU A 80 -2.57 -14.95 24.05
N ALA A 81 -2.08 -14.35 25.14
CA ALA A 81 -2.94 -13.79 26.17
C ALA A 81 -3.55 -12.43 25.76
N ARG A 82 -2.94 -11.72 24.82
CA ARG A 82 -3.44 -10.46 24.25
C ARG A 82 -4.35 -10.64 23.05
N VAL A 83 -4.46 -11.85 22.52
CA VAL A 83 -5.33 -12.16 21.38
C VAL A 83 -6.80 -11.99 21.82
N GLU A 84 -7.51 -11.13 21.10
CA GLU A 84 -8.90 -10.79 21.37
C GLU A 84 -9.81 -12.03 21.31
N PRO A 85 -10.89 -12.10 22.11
CA PRO A 85 -11.78 -13.27 22.13
C PRO A 85 -12.41 -13.63 20.78
N ALA A 86 -12.55 -12.65 19.87
CA ALA A 86 -13.10 -12.86 18.54
C ALA A 86 -12.13 -13.55 17.56
N ILE A 87 -10.83 -13.63 17.89
CA ILE A 87 -9.83 -14.33 17.09
C ILE A 87 -9.67 -15.74 17.64
N GLU A 88 -10.06 -16.74 16.86
CA GLU A 88 -9.92 -18.16 17.25
C GLU A 88 -8.65 -18.82 16.71
N THR A 89 -8.04 -18.26 15.66
CA THR A 89 -6.88 -18.85 14.97
C THR A 89 -5.86 -17.79 14.60
N VAL A 90 -4.58 -18.10 14.77
CA VAL A 90 -3.44 -17.34 14.24
C VAL A 90 -2.65 -18.25 13.30
N VAL A 91 -2.70 -17.98 11.99
CA VAL A 91 -1.99 -18.75 10.96
C VAL A 91 -0.56 -18.23 10.82
N LEU A 92 0.40 -19.14 10.66
CA LEU A 92 1.81 -18.85 10.40
C LEU A 92 2.15 -19.31 8.98
N ALA A 93 2.52 -18.35 8.14
CA ALA A 93 2.76 -18.58 6.72
C ALA A 93 4.15 -18.07 6.30
N ALA A 94 4.62 -18.58 5.17
CA ALA A 94 5.80 -18.10 4.47
C ALA A 94 5.46 -17.89 2.99
N SER A 95 6.07 -16.88 2.36
CA SER A 95 5.99 -16.65 0.91
C SER A 95 7.40 -16.55 0.31
N ALA A 96 7.57 -17.05 -0.90
CA ALA A 96 8.83 -17.00 -1.64
C ALA A 96 8.70 -16.07 -2.86
N ASP A 97 9.71 -15.21 -3.06
CA ASP A 97 9.87 -14.34 -4.22
C ASP A 97 11.11 -14.78 -5.04
N GLY A 98 10.97 -14.76 -6.37
CA GLY A 98 12.01 -15.21 -7.30
C GLY A 98 12.11 -16.73 -7.51
N GLY A 99 11.16 -17.53 -6.99
CA GLY A 99 11.06 -18.97 -7.28
C GLY A 99 10.15 -19.73 -6.29
N ALA A 100 10.17 -21.06 -6.37
CA ALA A 100 9.27 -21.95 -5.60
C ALA A 100 9.93 -22.53 -4.34
N PHE A 101 9.13 -22.91 -3.34
CA PHE A 101 9.60 -23.49 -2.09
C PHE A 101 10.33 -24.83 -2.25
N GLY A 102 10.14 -25.55 -3.36
CA GLY A 102 10.99 -26.70 -3.70
C GLY A 102 12.47 -26.36 -3.90
N GLN A 103 12.80 -25.07 -4.08
CA GLN A 103 14.17 -24.56 -4.16
C GLN A 103 14.66 -23.98 -2.81
N VAL A 104 13.84 -24.01 -1.75
CA VAL A 104 14.15 -23.46 -0.43
C VAL A 104 14.49 -24.61 0.55
N PRO A 105 15.77 -24.98 0.70
CA PRO A 105 16.15 -26.12 1.52
C PRO A 105 15.95 -25.87 3.02
N GLY A 106 15.45 -26.90 3.71
CA GLY A 106 15.38 -26.91 5.18
C GLY A 106 14.37 -25.93 5.76
N LEU A 107 13.25 -25.70 5.06
CA LEU A 107 12.15 -24.87 5.55
C LEU A 107 11.51 -25.49 6.81
N TYR A 108 11.41 -24.73 7.89
CA TYR A 108 10.76 -25.17 9.13
C TYR A 108 10.03 -24.02 9.83
N VAL A 109 9.15 -24.37 10.76
CA VAL A 109 8.61 -23.47 11.79
C VAL A 109 8.92 -24.02 13.18
N GLU A 110 9.41 -23.17 14.06
CA GLU A 110 9.74 -23.48 15.45
C GLU A 110 9.09 -22.48 16.39
N VAL A 111 8.40 -22.97 17.42
CA VAL A 111 7.72 -22.16 18.44
C VAL A 111 8.49 -22.33 19.75
N LYS A 112 8.96 -21.23 20.33
CA LYS A 112 9.68 -21.17 21.60
C LYS A 112 8.90 -20.37 22.62
N ASP A 113 9.03 -20.73 23.89
CA ASP A 113 8.68 -19.83 24.99
C ASP A 113 9.69 -18.68 25.00
N ALA A 114 9.21 -17.43 24.90
CA ALA A 114 10.11 -16.28 24.71
C ALA A 114 10.96 -15.98 25.96
N ALA A 115 10.48 -16.33 27.16
CA ALA A 115 11.20 -16.07 28.40
C ALA A 115 12.30 -17.11 28.66
N ARG A 116 12.04 -18.38 28.33
CA ARG A 116 12.95 -19.50 28.63
C ARG A 116 13.76 -19.95 27.42
N GLY A 117 13.37 -19.56 26.20
CA GLY A 117 13.96 -20.04 24.96
C GLY A 117 13.69 -21.53 24.66
N THR A 118 12.85 -22.19 25.45
CA THR A 118 12.53 -23.61 25.32
C THR A 118 11.64 -23.85 24.11
N VAL A 119 12.02 -24.78 23.23
CA VAL A 119 11.21 -25.19 22.08
C VAL A 119 9.96 -25.92 22.57
N VAL A 120 8.79 -25.37 22.24
CA VAL A 120 7.46 -25.91 22.55
C VAL A 120 6.96 -26.77 21.40
N ALA A 121 7.22 -26.36 20.16
CA ALA A 121 6.85 -27.08 18.96
C ALA A 121 7.87 -26.83 17.84
N ARG A 122 8.10 -27.82 16.99
CA ARG A 122 8.89 -27.68 15.78
C ARG A 122 8.31 -28.55 14.68
N PHE A 123 8.10 -27.99 13.49
CA PHE A 123 7.69 -28.70 12.29
C PHE A 123 8.65 -28.38 11.15
N ASP A 124 9.26 -29.42 10.59
CA ASP A 124 10.13 -29.35 9.43
C ASP A 124 9.31 -29.70 8.18
N SER A 125 9.33 -28.83 7.17
CA SER A 125 8.57 -29.01 5.93
C SER A 125 9.39 -29.79 4.91
N GLU A 126 8.90 -30.98 4.53
CA GLU A 126 9.57 -31.87 3.57
C GLU A 126 8.82 -32.00 2.23
N GLY A 127 7.65 -31.36 2.11
CA GLY A 127 6.71 -31.60 1.01
C GLY A 127 6.52 -30.44 0.02
N ALA A 128 7.34 -29.40 0.08
CA ALA A 128 7.21 -28.27 -0.83
C ALA A 128 7.81 -28.59 -2.21
N THR A 129 7.10 -28.19 -3.26
CA THR A 129 7.43 -28.44 -4.66
C THR A 129 7.35 -27.14 -5.46
N VAL A 130 6.24 -26.91 -6.16
CA VAL A 130 6.02 -25.77 -7.06
C VAL A 130 5.38 -24.58 -6.35
N GLU A 131 5.06 -24.70 -5.06
CA GLU A 131 4.33 -23.70 -4.31
C GLU A 131 5.19 -22.49 -3.98
N THR A 132 4.62 -21.29 -4.04
CA THR A 132 5.29 -20.01 -3.73
C THR A 132 4.73 -19.34 -2.46
N ALA A 133 3.69 -19.91 -1.85
CA ALA A 133 3.27 -19.63 -0.48
C ALA A 133 3.03 -20.92 0.29
N PHE A 134 3.21 -20.89 1.61
CA PHE A 134 3.15 -22.07 2.46
C PHE A 134 2.62 -21.74 3.86
N VAL A 135 1.56 -22.43 4.30
CA VAL A 135 1.10 -22.41 5.68
C VAL A 135 1.84 -23.49 6.45
N LEU A 136 2.72 -23.07 7.37
CA LEU A 136 3.58 -23.98 8.13
C LEU A 136 2.87 -24.49 9.40
N GLY A 137 2.11 -23.62 10.05
CA GLY A 137 1.37 -23.99 11.25
C GLY A 137 0.32 -22.97 11.64
N GLU A 138 -0.45 -23.30 12.67
CA GLU A 138 -1.48 -22.42 13.21
C GLU A 138 -1.56 -22.56 14.73
N PHE A 139 -1.74 -21.45 15.43
CA PHE A 139 -2.29 -21.45 16.78
C PHE A 139 -3.80 -21.43 16.68
N TYR A 140 -4.48 -22.29 17.42
CA TYR A 140 -5.94 -22.31 17.44
C TYR A 140 -6.45 -22.52 18.86
N ARG A 141 -7.60 -21.91 19.16
CA ARG A 141 -8.25 -22.03 20.45
C ARG A 141 -9.23 -23.20 20.46
N ARG A 142 -9.11 -24.08 21.44
CA ARG A 142 -10.06 -25.19 21.67
C ARG A 142 -10.35 -25.31 23.15
N GLN A 143 -11.63 -25.23 23.52
CA GLN A 143 -12.09 -25.30 24.91
C GLN A 143 -11.36 -24.31 25.84
N GLY A 144 -11.15 -23.08 25.36
CA GLY A 144 -10.50 -22.01 26.12
C GLY A 144 -8.97 -22.04 26.12
N ALA A 145 -8.33 -23.16 25.75
CA ALA A 145 -6.88 -23.31 25.67
C ALA A 145 -6.35 -23.12 24.25
N TRP A 146 -5.14 -22.58 24.14
CA TRP A 146 -4.42 -22.47 22.86
C TRP A 146 -3.62 -23.75 22.57
N LYS A 147 -3.60 -24.14 21.31
CA LYS A 147 -2.80 -25.26 20.80
C LYS A 147 -2.11 -24.83 19.51
N PHE A 148 -0.94 -25.37 19.26
CA PHE A 148 -0.25 -25.25 17.97
C PHE A 148 -0.51 -26.51 17.14
N ARG A 149 -0.79 -26.35 15.85
CA ARG A 149 -0.89 -27.45 14.87
C ARG A 149 0.11 -27.24 13.74
N ALA A 150 0.82 -28.31 13.38
CA ALA A 150 1.62 -28.36 12.17
C ALA A 150 0.71 -28.56 10.96
N VAL A 151 0.74 -27.65 9.98
CA VAL A 151 -0.19 -27.66 8.83
C VAL A 151 0.50 -28.14 7.57
N GLY A 152 1.58 -27.48 7.15
CA GLY A 152 2.34 -27.84 5.96
C GLY A 152 1.53 -27.86 4.66
N GLN A 153 0.72 -26.82 4.42
CA GLN A 153 -0.10 -26.67 3.22
C GLN A 153 0.54 -25.67 2.27
N GLY A 154 0.84 -26.09 1.04
CA GLY A 154 1.38 -25.21 0.01
C GLY A 154 0.30 -24.60 -0.89
N TYR A 155 0.63 -23.47 -1.49
CA TYR A 155 -0.17 -22.72 -2.44
C TYR A 155 0.64 -22.46 -3.72
N SER A 156 0.24 -23.10 -4.83
CA SER A 156 0.85 -22.89 -6.15
C SER A 156 0.46 -21.56 -6.79
N SER A 157 -0.71 -21.02 -6.44
CA SER A 157 -1.13 -19.65 -6.72
C SER A 157 -0.43 -18.60 -5.84
N GLY A 158 0.52 -19.03 -5.01
CA GLY A 158 1.32 -18.15 -4.18
C GLY A 158 0.53 -17.42 -3.10
N LEU A 159 1.09 -16.29 -2.66
CA LEU A 159 0.55 -15.51 -1.56
C LEU A 159 -0.88 -15.03 -1.87
N GLU A 160 -1.20 -14.81 -3.14
CA GLU A 160 -2.54 -14.43 -3.60
C GLU A 160 -3.59 -15.51 -3.29
N GLY A 161 -3.31 -16.77 -3.63
CA GLY A 161 -4.21 -17.87 -3.30
C GLY A 161 -4.39 -18.07 -1.81
N LEU A 162 -3.30 -17.98 -1.06
CA LEU A 162 -3.32 -18.05 0.40
C LEU A 162 -4.16 -16.92 0.99
N ALA A 163 -3.95 -15.69 0.53
CA ALA A 163 -4.67 -14.52 0.98
C ALA A 163 -6.17 -14.64 0.70
N THR A 164 -6.53 -15.12 -0.49
CA THR A 164 -7.92 -15.36 -0.91
C THR A 164 -8.64 -16.36 0.00
N ASP A 165 -7.99 -17.48 0.33
CA ASP A 165 -8.53 -18.51 1.22
C ASP A 165 -8.88 -17.96 2.61
N PHE A 166 -8.06 -17.03 3.12
CA PHE A 166 -8.28 -16.39 4.43
C PHE A 166 -9.12 -15.11 4.36
N GLY A 167 -9.79 -14.86 3.23
CA GLY A 167 -10.76 -13.78 3.09
C GLY A 167 -10.17 -12.43 2.69
N ILE A 168 -8.93 -12.42 2.21
CA ILE A 168 -8.30 -11.24 1.63
C ILE A 168 -8.42 -11.31 0.10
N ALA A 169 -9.18 -10.42 -0.52
CA ALA A 169 -9.28 -10.33 -1.98
C ALA A 169 -8.00 -9.73 -2.58
N VAL A 170 -7.66 -10.09 -3.81
CA VAL A 170 -6.53 -9.54 -4.58
C VAL A 170 -7.13 -9.01 -5.90
N ASP A 171 -6.86 -7.78 -6.34
CA ASP A 171 -7.26 -7.38 -7.71
C ASP A 171 -6.15 -7.71 -8.72
N GLU A 172 -6.50 -8.45 -9.76
CA GLU A 172 -5.68 -8.60 -10.96
C GLU A 172 -5.70 -7.29 -11.80
N PRO A 173 -4.57 -6.86 -12.39
CA PRO A 173 -4.60 -5.88 -13.46
C PRO A 173 -5.33 -6.48 -14.68
N GLN A 174 -6.47 -5.89 -15.04
CA GLN A 174 -7.24 -6.25 -16.22
C GLN A 174 -6.34 -6.18 -17.48
N HIS A 175 -5.98 -7.34 -18.03
CA HIS A 175 -5.54 -7.41 -19.42
C HIS A 175 -6.72 -6.99 -20.30
N THR A 176 -6.65 -5.78 -20.85
CA THR A 176 -7.58 -5.33 -21.88
C THR A 176 -7.42 -6.22 -23.12
N ALA A 177 -8.32 -7.17 -23.29
CA ALA A 177 -8.56 -7.79 -24.60
C ALA A 177 -9.12 -6.71 -25.56
N PRO A 178 -8.72 -6.67 -26.83
CA PRO A 178 -9.20 -5.66 -27.78
C PRO A 178 -10.72 -5.76 -27.96
N ALA A 179 -11.42 -4.65 -27.78
CA ALA A 179 -12.86 -4.57 -27.98
C ALA A 179 -13.22 -4.78 -29.46
N ALA A 180 -14.11 -5.73 -29.74
CA ALA A 180 -14.75 -5.87 -31.04
C ALA A 180 -15.65 -4.65 -31.35
N PRO A 181 -15.83 -4.24 -32.62
CA PRO A 181 -16.60 -3.05 -32.96
C PRO A 181 -18.09 -3.27 -32.69
N ARG A 182 -18.68 -2.38 -31.89
CA ARG A 182 -20.12 -2.40 -31.57
C ARG A 182 -20.91 -1.78 -32.73
N ALA A 183 -21.86 -2.53 -33.30
CA ALA A 183 -22.80 -2.05 -34.30
C ALA A 183 -23.76 -0.99 -33.72
N ALA A 184 -24.13 0.00 -34.54
CA ALA A 184 -25.02 1.11 -34.18
C ALA A 184 -26.48 0.66 -33.97
N ALA A 185 -27.14 1.21 -32.96
CA ALA A 185 -28.56 1.00 -32.68
C ALA A 185 -29.46 1.97 -33.50
N PRO A 186 -30.69 1.58 -33.88
CA PRO A 186 -31.62 2.43 -34.64
C PRO A 186 -32.41 3.41 -33.74
N PRO A 187 -33.02 4.47 -34.31
CA PRO A 187 -33.74 5.50 -33.55
C PRO A 187 -35.16 5.07 -33.14
N PRO A 188 -35.79 5.75 -32.16
CA PRO A 188 -37.06 5.32 -31.57
C PRO A 188 -38.28 5.78 -32.41
N PRO A 189 -39.42 5.05 -32.39
CA PRO A 189 -40.66 5.52 -32.99
C PRO A 189 -41.52 6.35 -32.03
N ALA A 190 -42.37 7.21 -32.61
CA ALA A 190 -43.26 8.17 -31.96
C ALA A 190 -44.60 7.56 -31.47
N ALA A 191 -45.21 8.21 -30.46
CA ALA A 191 -46.50 7.86 -29.85
C ALA A 191 -47.72 8.23 -30.73
N PRO A 192 -48.89 7.58 -30.54
CA PRO A 192 -50.06 8.25 -29.90
C PRO A 192 -51.03 7.25 -29.19
N PRO A 193 -52.33 7.57 -28.90
CA PRO A 193 -52.86 8.33 -27.77
C PRO A 193 -53.82 7.54 -26.83
N PHE A 194 -54.32 8.20 -25.78
CA PHE A 194 -55.15 7.72 -24.65
C PHE A 194 -56.52 7.09 -24.98
N THR A 195 -57.01 6.16 -24.13
CA THR A 195 -58.34 6.06 -23.45
C THR A 195 -58.47 4.69 -22.69
N PRO A 196 -59.54 4.39 -21.90
CA PRO A 196 -59.58 4.42 -20.42
C PRO A 196 -59.59 3.03 -19.72
N ALA A 197 -59.43 3.03 -18.39
CA ALA A 197 -59.44 1.85 -17.48
C ALA A 197 -60.85 1.21 -17.32
N PRO A 198 -61.01 -0.09 -16.97
CA PRO A 198 -60.82 -0.66 -15.60
C PRO A 198 -60.23 -2.11 -15.64
N VAL A 199 -59.83 -2.86 -14.59
CA VAL A 199 -60.40 -3.29 -13.29
C VAL A 199 -59.23 -3.88 -12.46
N ALA A 200 -59.27 -3.77 -11.13
CA ALA A 200 -58.24 -4.30 -10.21
C ALA A 200 -58.33 -5.83 -9.94
N PRO A 201 -57.20 -6.55 -9.81
CA PRO A 201 -57.11 -7.83 -9.11
C PRO A 201 -56.50 -7.68 -7.69
N PRO A 202 -56.66 -8.70 -6.81
CA PRO A 202 -56.57 -8.54 -5.36
C PRO A 202 -55.15 -8.51 -4.79
N ALA A 203 -55.08 -8.06 -3.54
CA ALA A 203 -53.88 -7.75 -2.76
C ALA A 203 -52.85 -8.89 -2.70
N THR A 204 -51.61 -8.57 -3.05
CA THR A 204 -50.42 -9.39 -2.79
C THR A 204 -49.91 -9.15 -1.37
N VAL A 205 -49.60 -10.24 -0.69
CA VAL A 205 -48.96 -10.29 0.64
C VAL A 205 -47.55 -9.67 0.54
N PRO A 206 -47.05 -8.92 1.54
CA PRO A 206 -45.69 -8.38 1.48
C PRO A 206 -44.66 -9.52 1.55
N ALA A 207 -43.75 -9.56 0.58
CA ALA A 207 -42.58 -10.42 0.65
C ALA A 207 -41.67 -9.99 1.82
N PRO A 208 -40.96 -10.93 2.48
CA PRO A 208 -39.98 -10.58 3.51
C PRO A 208 -38.86 -9.73 2.89
N PRO A 209 -38.22 -8.84 3.67
CA PRO A 209 -37.11 -8.03 3.18
C PRO A 209 -35.96 -8.94 2.71
N PRO A 210 -35.27 -8.60 1.62
CA PRO A 210 -34.12 -9.36 1.19
C PRO A 210 -33.05 -9.38 2.29
N PRO A 211 -32.29 -10.48 2.44
CA PRO A 211 -31.18 -10.53 3.38
C PRO A 211 -30.18 -9.40 3.06
N ALA A 212 -29.62 -8.81 4.11
CA ALA A 212 -28.60 -7.77 4.00
C ALA A 212 -27.46 -8.25 3.08
N PRO A 213 -26.91 -7.38 2.22
CA PRO A 213 -25.82 -7.75 1.34
C PRO A 213 -24.64 -8.30 2.17
N PRO A 214 -23.95 -9.35 1.70
CA PRO A 214 -22.73 -9.80 2.35
C PRO A 214 -21.73 -8.65 2.43
N ALA A 215 -21.00 -8.59 3.54
CA ALA A 215 -19.94 -7.60 3.74
C ALA A 215 -18.97 -7.62 2.54
N ALA A 216 -18.60 -6.42 2.08
CA ALA A 216 -17.74 -6.25 0.92
C ALA A 216 -16.39 -6.97 1.12
N PRO A 217 -15.86 -7.65 0.10
CA PRO A 217 -14.54 -8.28 0.18
C PRO A 217 -13.44 -7.22 0.32
N VAL A 218 -12.52 -7.43 1.26
CA VAL A 218 -11.34 -6.58 1.57
C VAL A 218 -10.26 -6.81 0.50
N ARG A 219 -9.66 -5.77 -0.09
CA ARG A 219 -8.80 -5.85 -1.30
C ARG A 219 -7.32 -5.54 -1.03
N LEU A 220 -6.43 -6.50 -1.30
CA LEU A 220 -4.99 -6.35 -1.50
C LEU A 220 -4.69 -5.84 -2.91
N THR A 221 -4.54 -4.53 -3.02
CA THR A 221 -3.95 -3.90 -4.22
C THR A 221 -3.08 -2.71 -3.90
N LYS A 222 -2.90 -2.41 -2.61
CA LYS A 222 -2.43 -1.12 -2.17
C LYS A 222 -1.53 -1.28 -0.95
N VAL A 223 -0.30 -0.81 -1.07
CA VAL A 223 0.62 -0.64 0.05
C VAL A 223 0.41 0.76 0.61
N THR A 224 -0.20 0.85 1.78
CA THR A 224 -0.37 2.14 2.46
C THR A 224 0.83 2.44 3.35
N LEU A 225 1.60 3.47 2.99
CA LEU A 225 2.69 3.96 3.84
C LEU A 225 2.14 4.80 4.99
N THR A 226 2.68 4.57 6.18
CA THR A 226 2.30 5.30 7.39
C THR A 226 3.54 5.89 8.06
N LYS A 227 3.37 6.66 9.14
CA LYS A 227 4.52 7.11 9.95
C LYS A 227 5.35 5.95 10.51
N ASN A 228 4.69 4.84 10.82
CA ASN A 228 5.33 3.68 11.45
C ASN A 228 5.89 2.67 10.43
N ALA A 229 5.44 2.76 9.17
CA ALA A 229 5.96 2.02 8.04
C ALA A 229 6.10 2.98 6.84
N PRO A 230 7.12 3.86 6.86
CA PRO A 230 7.21 4.97 5.91
C PRO A 230 7.85 4.56 4.59
N SER A 231 8.30 3.32 4.39
CA SER A 231 9.05 2.96 3.19
C SER A 231 8.68 1.60 2.64
N VAL A 232 8.76 1.46 1.31
CA VAL A 232 8.59 0.18 0.60
C VAL A 232 9.51 0.11 -0.62
N SER A 233 10.01 -1.09 -0.93
CA SER A 233 10.73 -1.36 -2.18
C SER A 233 9.74 -1.58 -3.32
N LEU A 234 9.83 -0.78 -4.39
CA LEU A 234 9.08 -0.99 -5.63
C LEU A 234 9.46 -2.31 -6.30
N THR A 235 10.71 -2.75 -6.14
CA THR A 235 11.17 -4.04 -6.67
C THR A 235 10.39 -5.19 -6.06
N LYS A 236 10.22 -5.20 -4.74
CA LYS A 236 9.40 -6.18 -4.02
C LYS A 236 7.92 -6.09 -4.34
N GLN A 237 7.45 -4.95 -4.86
CA GLN A 237 6.07 -4.77 -5.29
C GLN A 237 5.86 -5.10 -6.77
N GLY A 238 6.89 -5.48 -7.53
CA GLY A 238 6.81 -5.78 -8.97
C GLY A 238 6.90 -4.55 -9.89
N GLY A 239 7.06 -3.34 -9.34
CA GLY A 239 7.14 -2.07 -10.06
C GLY A 239 8.56 -1.73 -10.50
N THR A 240 9.14 -2.50 -11.42
CA THR A 240 10.54 -2.30 -11.86
C THR A 240 10.72 -1.96 -13.34
N SER A 241 9.64 -1.83 -14.09
CA SER A 241 9.60 -1.52 -15.51
C SER A 241 8.30 -0.80 -15.86
N GLY A 242 8.24 -0.19 -17.04
CA GLY A 242 7.11 0.61 -17.50
C GLY A 242 6.93 1.92 -16.75
N ALA A 243 5.73 2.48 -16.80
CA ALA A 243 5.43 3.78 -16.18
C ALA A 243 5.14 3.65 -14.68
N LEU A 244 5.68 4.56 -13.87
CA LEU A 244 5.22 4.84 -12.51
C LEU A 244 4.49 6.17 -12.51
N ARG A 245 3.17 6.14 -12.31
CA ARG A 245 2.32 7.33 -12.25
C ARG A 245 2.16 7.78 -10.81
N VAL A 246 2.62 8.98 -10.51
CA VAL A 246 2.42 9.65 -9.23
C VAL A 246 1.27 10.63 -9.38
N ASN A 247 0.29 10.50 -8.50
CA ASN A 247 -0.92 11.31 -8.48
C ASN A 247 -1.16 11.91 -7.10
N LEU A 248 -1.69 13.13 -7.08
CA LEU A 248 -2.14 13.82 -5.89
C LEU A 248 -3.65 14.08 -6.00
N ASN A 249 -4.41 13.51 -5.07
CA ASN A 249 -5.83 13.83 -4.92
C ASN A 249 -6.03 14.57 -3.60
N TRP A 250 -6.78 15.67 -3.61
CA TRP A 250 -6.96 16.53 -2.45
C TRP A 250 -8.41 16.99 -2.27
N GLN A 251 -8.76 17.25 -1.01
CA GLN A 251 -10.05 17.78 -0.59
C GLN A 251 -9.84 18.80 0.52
N VAL A 252 -10.52 19.94 0.44
CA VAL A 252 -10.57 20.92 1.54
C VAL A 252 -11.71 20.55 2.48
N ARG A 253 -11.48 20.57 3.80
CA ARG A 253 -12.58 20.33 4.76
C ARG A 253 -13.65 21.42 4.62
N LYS A 254 -14.91 21.03 4.40
CA LYS A 254 -16.06 21.93 4.56
C LYS A 254 -16.17 22.31 6.04
N GLN A 255 -15.85 23.55 6.37
CA GLN A 255 -16.18 24.10 7.67
C GLN A 255 -17.70 24.35 7.70
N PHE A 256 -18.43 23.70 8.61
CA PHE A 256 -19.87 23.92 8.79
C PHE A 256 -20.14 25.41 9.04
N SER A 257 -20.98 26.03 8.22
CA SER A 257 -21.50 27.39 8.45
C SER A 257 -22.57 27.37 9.57
N GLY A 258 -22.13 27.12 10.81
CA GLY A 258 -22.97 27.27 12.00
C GLY A 258 -22.94 28.71 12.53
N TRP A 259 -24.09 29.39 12.45
CA TRP A 259 -24.49 30.65 13.10
C TRP A 259 -23.38 31.44 13.85
N GLY A 260 -22.73 32.38 13.16
CA GLY A 260 -21.72 33.24 13.80
C GLY A 260 -20.96 34.19 12.87
N SER A 261 -21.58 34.69 11.80
CA SER A 261 -20.96 35.67 10.91
C SER A 261 -20.91 37.06 11.57
N LYS A 262 -19.87 37.34 12.37
CA LYS A 262 -19.46 38.71 12.74
C LYS A 262 -18.06 38.75 13.35
N ARG A 263 -17.03 38.50 12.52
CA ARG A 263 -15.73 39.22 12.54
C ARG A 263 -14.85 38.69 11.41
N GLY A 264 -14.40 39.61 10.55
CA GLY A 264 -13.76 39.32 9.28
C GLY A 264 -12.44 38.59 9.40
N ARG A 265 -12.44 37.31 9.04
CA ARG A 265 -11.32 36.64 8.39
C ARG A 265 -11.80 36.29 6.99
N ALA A 266 -11.07 36.76 5.97
CA ALA A 266 -11.31 36.33 4.60
C ALA A 266 -11.05 34.82 4.53
N VAL A 267 -12.14 34.05 4.50
CA VAL A 267 -12.13 32.61 4.26
C VAL A 267 -11.98 32.45 2.76
N ALA A 268 -10.91 31.79 2.32
CA ALA A 268 -10.72 31.46 0.91
C ALA A 268 -11.95 30.67 0.41
N MET A 269 -12.61 31.18 -0.62
CA MET A 269 -13.70 30.49 -1.30
C MET A 269 -13.14 29.29 -2.08
N HIS A 270 -13.96 28.26 -2.21
CA HIS A 270 -13.63 26.91 -2.68
C HIS A 270 -13.03 26.75 -4.10
N SER A 271 -12.69 27.81 -4.84
CA SER A 271 -12.39 27.75 -6.29
C SER A 271 -10.96 28.11 -6.71
N ASP A 272 -10.12 28.64 -5.82
CA ASP A 272 -8.89 29.34 -6.25
C ASP A 272 -7.58 28.64 -5.84
N LEU A 273 -7.64 27.46 -5.20
CA LEU A 273 -6.45 26.73 -4.75
C LEU A 273 -5.75 26.02 -5.92
N ASP A 274 -4.55 26.48 -6.28
CA ASP A 274 -3.69 25.91 -7.31
C ASP A 274 -2.52 25.15 -6.66
N LEU A 275 -2.50 23.82 -6.82
CA LEU A 275 -1.45 22.94 -6.29
C LEU A 275 -0.63 22.39 -7.46
N ASP A 276 0.67 22.69 -7.47
CA ASP A 276 1.60 22.20 -8.48
C ASP A 276 2.38 20.99 -7.96
N LEU A 277 2.27 19.86 -8.65
CA LEU A 277 3.12 18.68 -8.44
C LEU A 277 4.49 18.89 -9.12
N CYS A 278 5.55 18.61 -8.38
CA CYS A 278 6.93 18.81 -8.82
C CYS A 278 7.81 17.60 -8.45
N ALA A 279 8.92 17.43 -9.15
CA ALA A 279 9.97 16.50 -8.74
C ALA A 279 11.37 17.07 -8.89
N LEU A 280 12.20 16.93 -7.86
CA LEU A 280 13.65 17.04 -8.01
C LEU A 280 14.20 15.68 -8.44
N TYR A 281 15.12 15.65 -9.39
CA TYR A 281 15.80 14.43 -9.82
C TYR A 281 17.30 14.57 -9.72
N GLU A 282 17.96 13.47 -9.38
CA GLU A 282 19.40 13.27 -9.51
C GLU A 282 19.62 11.95 -10.24
N LEU A 283 20.30 12.00 -11.39
CA LEU A 283 20.65 10.84 -12.18
C LEU A 283 21.97 10.22 -11.69
N ALA A 284 22.23 8.99 -12.10
CA ALA A 284 23.42 8.22 -11.75
C ALA A 284 24.73 8.87 -12.26
N ASP A 285 24.66 9.68 -13.33
CA ASP A 285 25.78 10.46 -13.84
C ASP A 285 26.04 11.77 -13.04
N GLY A 286 25.23 12.04 -12.02
CA GLY A 286 25.32 13.23 -11.18
C GLY A 286 24.55 14.44 -11.72
N SER A 287 23.94 14.36 -12.90
CA SER A 287 23.07 15.41 -13.42
C SER A 287 21.83 15.57 -12.53
N LYS A 288 21.44 16.83 -12.32
CA LYS A 288 20.35 17.21 -11.42
C LYS A 288 19.43 18.21 -12.11
N GLY A 289 18.17 18.20 -11.73
CA GLY A 289 17.22 19.20 -12.18
C GLY A 289 15.88 19.06 -11.49
N VAL A 290 14.90 19.79 -12.03
CA VAL A 290 13.53 19.81 -11.56
C VAL A 290 12.58 19.56 -12.73
N VAL A 291 11.54 18.77 -12.49
CA VAL A 291 10.35 18.68 -13.32
C VAL A 291 9.22 19.42 -12.61
N GLN A 292 8.67 20.45 -13.26
CA GLN A 292 7.61 21.31 -12.72
C GLN A 292 6.96 22.17 -13.82
N ALA A 293 5.75 22.64 -13.59
CA ALA A 293 5.09 23.60 -14.49
C ALA A 293 5.79 24.97 -14.50
N LEU A 294 6.28 25.44 -13.35
CA LEU A 294 6.96 26.73 -13.23
C LEU A 294 8.25 26.77 -14.07
N GLY A 295 8.31 27.67 -15.05
CA GLY A 295 9.44 27.75 -15.98
C GLY A 295 9.39 26.73 -17.11
N ASN A 296 8.23 26.10 -17.35
CA ASN A 296 7.98 25.16 -18.46
C ASN A 296 8.92 23.93 -18.47
N ALA A 297 9.29 23.44 -17.28
CA ALA A 297 10.20 22.31 -17.11
C ALA A 297 9.43 20.98 -16.99
N PHE A 298 8.64 20.63 -18.00
CA PHE A 298 7.75 19.45 -17.95
C PHE A 298 8.47 18.09 -18.07
N GLY A 299 9.74 18.08 -18.45
CA GLY A 299 10.52 16.84 -18.60
C GLY A 299 10.16 16.02 -19.85
N ALA A 300 10.55 14.75 -19.87
CA ALA A 300 10.31 13.82 -20.98
C ALA A 300 10.49 12.37 -20.51
N LEU A 301 9.74 11.42 -21.10
CA LEU A 301 9.81 9.99 -20.74
C LEU A 301 10.83 9.17 -21.53
N HIS A 302 11.23 9.63 -22.72
CA HIS A 302 12.09 8.88 -23.65
C HIS A 302 13.50 9.45 -23.78
N GLN A 303 13.80 10.50 -23.04
CA GLN A 303 15.13 11.11 -22.90
C GLN A 303 15.27 11.62 -21.46
N PRO A 304 16.50 11.84 -20.95
CA PRO A 304 16.69 12.43 -19.64
C PRO A 304 15.81 13.68 -19.47
N PRO A 305 15.05 13.81 -18.37
CA PRO A 305 15.23 13.08 -17.10
C PRO A 305 14.44 11.77 -16.96
N PHE A 306 13.75 11.28 -18.00
CA PHE A 306 12.84 10.11 -17.92
C PHE A 306 11.68 10.30 -16.93
N ILE A 307 11.36 11.54 -16.62
CA ILE A 307 10.27 11.98 -15.76
C ILE A 307 9.50 13.03 -16.55
N HIS A 308 8.18 12.94 -16.56
CA HIS A 308 7.31 13.88 -17.28
C HIS A 308 6.11 14.29 -16.41
N LEU A 309 5.82 15.58 -16.40
CA LEU A 309 4.60 16.14 -15.82
C LEU A 309 3.60 16.39 -16.96
N ASP A 310 2.42 15.80 -16.86
CA ASP A 310 1.41 15.77 -17.94
C ASP A 310 0.71 17.11 -18.20
N GLY A 311 0.77 18.04 -17.25
CA GLY A 311 0.26 19.38 -17.42
C GLY A 311 0.30 20.19 -16.13
N ASP A 312 -0.44 21.29 -16.17
CA ASP A 312 -0.72 22.19 -15.04
C ASP A 312 -2.25 22.17 -14.91
N ASP A 313 -2.79 21.22 -14.13
CA ASP A 313 -4.23 20.96 -14.04
C ASP A 313 -4.81 21.44 -12.70
N ARG A 314 -5.67 22.45 -12.82
CA ARG A 314 -5.68 23.64 -11.94
C ARG A 314 -6.87 23.78 -11.01
N THR A 315 -7.77 22.80 -10.89
CA THR A 315 -9.08 23.11 -10.26
C THR A 315 -9.70 22.04 -9.38
N GLY A 316 -9.02 20.91 -9.10
CA GLY A 316 -9.61 19.82 -8.31
C GLY A 316 -10.90 19.22 -8.89
N ALA A 317 -11.27 19.60 -10.13
CA ALA A 317 -12.47 19.19 -10.84
C ALA A 317 -12.25 18.02 -11.79
N VAL A 318 -10.99 17.72 -12.13
CA VAL A 318 -10.62 16.54 -12.91
C VAL A 318 -10.39 15.39 -11.94
N ALA A 319 -11.18 14.32 -12.08
CA ALA A 319 -11.16 13.16 -11.19
C ALA A 319 -9.78 12.49 -11.08
N SER A 320 -8.86 12.78 -12.00
CA SER A 320 -7.49 12.25 -12.03
C SER A 320 -6.39 13.20 -11.60
N GLY A 321 -6.62 14.49 -11.32
CA GLY A 321 -5.58 15.46 -10.90
C GLY A 321 -4.33 15.57 -11.83
N GLU A 322 -3.31 16.34 -11.40
CA GLU A 322 -1.99 16.38 -12.06
C GLU A 322 -1.25 15.05 -11.90
N ASN A 323 -0.53 14.63 -12.95
CA ASN A 323 0.22 13.38 -12.92
C ASN A 323 1.67 13.56 -13.32
N LEU A 324 2.54 13.13 -12.41
CA LEU A 324 3.95 12.98 -12.68
C LEU A 324 4.24 11.53 -13.03
N THR A 325 4.78 11.27 -14.21
CA THR A 325 5.12 9.93 -14.68
C THR A 325 6.64 9.76 -14.67
N VAL A 326 7.12 8.68 -14.06
CA VAL A 326 8.52 8.25 -14.09
C VAL A 326 8.62 7.00 -14.97
N ASN A 327 9.53 6.98 -15.94
CA ASN A 327 9.77 5.80 -16.77
C ASN A 327 10.77 4.86 -16.08
N LEU A 328 10.27 3.75 -15.54
CA LEU A 328 11.05 2.77 -14.78
C LEU A 328 11.90 1.84 -15.66
N ASP A 329 11.69 1.82 -16.98
CA ASP A 329 12.60 1.11 -17.90
C ASP A 329 14.02 1.71 -17.84
N HIS A 330 14.13 2.97 -17.39
CA HIS A 330 15.38 3.66 -17.13
C HIS A 330 15.75 3.71 -15.64
N LYS A 331 15.25 2.78 -14.79
CA LYS A 331 15.48 2.81 -13.34
C LYS A 331 16.94 2.99 -12.92
N ASN A 332 17.86 2.39 -13.67
CA ASN A 332 19.31 2.45 -13.41
C ASN A 332 19.92 3.83 -13.69
N ALA A 333 19.23 4.70 -14.43
CA ALA A 333 19.63 6.08 -14.62
C ALA A 333 19.32 6.96 -13.40
N PHE A 334 18.40 6.55 -12.51
CA PHE A 334 18.06 7.34 -11.33
C PHE A 334 18.98 7.02 -10.16
N ARG A 335 19.46 8.07 -9.49
CA ARG A 335 20.01 7.97 -8.14
C ARG A 335 18.92 8.24 -7.11
N ARG A 336 18.17 9.33 -7.29
CA ARG A 336 17.03 9.67 -6.43
C ARG A 336 16.06 10.64 -7.11
N ILE A 337 14.79 10.56 -6.72
CA ILE A 337 13.69 11.41 -7.17
C ILE A 337 12.92 11.86 -5.93
N LEU A 338 12.82 13.16 -5.69
CA LEU A 338 12.00 13.71 -4.61
C LEU A 338 10.76 14.35 -5.20
N VAL A 339 9.59 13.76 -4.95
CA VAL A 339 8.29 14.33 -5.33
C VAL A 339 7.82 15.26 -4.23
N PHE A 340 7.39 16.45 -4.61
CA PHE A 340 6.86 17.46 -3.70
C PHE A 340 5.72 18.23 -4.36
N VAL A 341 4.90 18.90 -3.55
CA VAL A 341 3.80 19.76 -4.02
C VAL A 341 3.97 21.17 -3.47
N THR A 342 3.66 22.16 -4.29
CA THR A 342 3.67 23.58 -3.90
C THR A 342 2.32 24.22 -4.10
N ILE A 343 1.94 25.13 -3.20
CA ILE A 343 0.80 26.01 -3.43
C ILE A 343 1.27 27.15 -4.32
N TYR A 344 0.75 27.21 -5.54
CA TYR A 344 1.05 28.28 -6.47
C TYR A 344 0.16 29.50 -6.21
N GLU A 345 -1.15 29.28 -6.06
CA GLU A 345 -2.15 30.32 -5.81
C GLU A 345 -3.26 29.83 -4.85
N GLY A 346 -4.04 30.76 -4.31
CA GLY A 346 -5.28 30.47 -3.57
C GLY A 346 -5.14 30.19 -2.08
N ALA A 347 -3.97 29.74 -1.61
CA ALA A 347 -3.72 29.56 -0.18
C ALA A 347 -2.30 29.94 0.23
N ARG A 348 -2.13 30.23 1.53
CA ARG A 348 -0.82 30.51 2.12
C ARG A 348 -0.21 29.28 2.81
N SER A 349 -1.01 28.24 3.03
CA SER A 349 -0.57 27.01 3.69
C SER A 349 -1.49 25.84 3.39
N PHE A 350 -0.98 24.62 3.54
CA PHE A 350 -1.73 23.35 3.47
C PHE A 350 -2.67 23.11 4.69
N ALA A 351 -2.95 24.13 5.49
CA ALA A 351 -3.88 24.03 6.61
C ALA A 351 -5.28 23.67 6.09
N ASP A 352 -5.99 22.80 6.81
CA ASP A 352 -7.34 22.32 6.48
C ASP A 352 -7.48 21.53 5.16
N LEU A 353 -6.35 21.14 4.55
CA LEU A 353 -6.30 20.29 3.37
C LEU A 353 -6.07 18.82 3.75
N HIS A 354 -6.83 17.93 3.13
CA HIS A 354 -6.63 16.47 3.18
C HIS A 354 -6.21 16.01 1.79
N ALA A 355 -5.02 15.45 1.68
CA ALA A 355 -4.53 14.90 0.42
C ALA A 355 -4.09 13.46 0.58
N THR A 356 -4.31 12.69 -0.47
CA THR A 356 -3.81 11.34 -0.65
C THR A 356 -2.90 11.33 -1.86
N VAL A 357 -1.68 10.85 -1.66
CA VAL A 357 -0.69 10.62 -2.71
C VAL A 357 -0.79 9.17 -3.12
N THR A 358 -0.81 8.89 -4.42
CA THR A 358 -0.78 7.53 -4.97
C THR A 358 0.37 7.41 -5.96
N LEU A 359 1.18 6.39 -5.80
CA LEU A 359 2.23 5.97 -6.72
C LEU A 359 1.79 4.65 -7.33
N GLN A 360 1.33 4.69 -8.58
CA GLN A 360 0.80 3.55 -9.32
C GLN A 360 1.83 3.08 -10.34
N PRO A 361 2.59 2.00 -10.07
CA PRO A 361 3.40 1.39 -11.10
C PRO A 361 2.49 0.69 -12.13
N GLN A 362 2.95 0.62 -13.38
CA GLN A 362 2.27 -0.09 -14.47
C GLN A 362 2.17 -1.58 -14.19
N TYR A 363 3.18 -2.13 -13.51
CA TYR A 363 3.22 -3.49 -13.02
C TYR A 363 3.45 -3.46 -11.52
N GLY A 364 2.72 -4.27 -10.76
CA GLY A 364 2.88 -4.34 -9.31
C GLY A 364 1.85 -3.57 -8.48
N ALA A 365 2.03 -3.62 -7.15
CA ALA A 365 1.10 -3.03 -6.21
C ALA A 365 1.16 -1.49 -6.21
N ALA A 366 -0.01 -0.86 -6.12
CA ALA A 366 -0.10 0.58 -5.91
C ALA A 366 0.46 0.93 -4.53
N ILE A 367 1.08 2.09 -4.38
CA ILE A 367 1.50 2.61 -3.08
C ILE A 367 0.71 3.88 -2.82
N ASP A 368 0.20 4.06 -1.61
CA ASP A 368 -0.45 5.31 -1.23
C ASP A 368 -0.12 5.75 0.18
N PHE A 369 -0.41 7.01 0.46
CA PHE A 369 -0.44 7.53 1.81
C PHE A 369 -1.21 8.84 1.85
N SER A 370 -1.82 9.13 3.00
CA SER A 370 -2.39 10.43 3.27
C SER A 370 -1.37 11.38 3.87
N LEU A 371 -1.51 12.66 3.56
CA LEU A 371 -0.76 13.72 4.23
C LEU A 371 -1.30 13.93 5.64
N ASP A 372 -0.39 14.20 6.56
CA ASP A 372 -0.73 14.58 7.92
C ASP A 372 -1.33 15.98 7.97
N GLU A 373 -1.97 16.33 9.08
CA GLU A 373 -2.44 17.70 9.29
C GLU A 373 -1.28 18.71 9.22
N CYS A 374 -1.46 19.77 8.42
CA CYS A 374 -0.49 20.86 8.35
C CYS A 374 -0.70 21.82 9.53
N THR A 375 0.21 21.78 10.50
CA THR A 375 0.16 22.62 11.71
C THR A 375 1.05 23.87 11.61
N VAL A 376 1.66 24.10 10.45
CA VAL A 376 2.60 25.19 10.18
C VAL A 376 2.18 25.98 8.94
N PRO A 377 2.58 27.25 8.78
CA PRO A 377 2.24 28.07 7.61
C PRO A 377 3.08 27.68 6.39
N SER A 378 2.93 26.44 5.93
CA SER A 378 3.77 25.82 4.89
C SER A 378 3.11 25.87 3.52
N PRO A 379 3.67 26.57 2.52
CA PRO A 379 3.21 26.55 1.13
C PRO A 379 3.82 25.37 0.33
N VAL A 380 4.57 24.47 0.96
CA VAL A 380 5.20 23.32 0.30
C VAL A 380 5.15 22.07 1.17
N CYS A 381 5.00 20.91 0.54
CA CYS A 381 5.06 19.62 1.20
C CYS A 381 5.92 18.65 0.38
N ALA A 382 6.97 18.10 0.97
CA ALA A 382 7.69 16.96 0.40
C ALA A 382 6.83 15.70 0.59
N LEU A 383 6.53 15.01 -0.52
CA LEU A 383 5.58 13.91 -0.53
C LEU A 383 6.30 12.58 -0.37
N ALA A 384 7.18 12.25 -1.31
CA ALA A 384 7.90 10.98 -1.33
C ALA A 384 9.31 11.12 -1.90
N LEU A 385 10.27 10.41 -1.32
CA LEU A 385 11.62 10.27 -1.82
C LEU A 385 11.81 8.86 -2.37
N ILE A 386 12.09 8.74 -3.67
CA ILE A 386 12.42 7.49 -4.34
C ILE A 386 13.94 7.43 -4.46
N THR A 387 14.58 6.40 -3.91
CA THR A 387 16.04 6.24 -3.97
C THR A 387 16.40 4.92 -4.63
N ASN A 388 17.38 4.94 -5.54
CA ASN A 388 17.94 3.72 -6.11
C ASN A 388 19.10 3.22 -5.21
N THR A 389 18.91 2.07 -4.58
CA THR A 389 19.88 1.41 -3.71
C THR A 389 20.31 0.09 -4.33
N GLY A 390 21.39 0.12 -5.12
CA GLY A 390 21.94 -1.09 -5.73
C GLY A 390 21.00 -1.77 -6.74
N GLY A 391 20.20 -0.99 -7.47
CA GLY A 391 19.21 -1.48 -8.45
C GLY A 391 17.80 -1.61 -7.87
N ASP A 392 17.64 -1.53 -6.55
CA ASP A 392 16.33 -1.50 -5.89
C ASP A 392 15.82 -0.05 -5.76
N LEU A 393 14.63 0.22 -6.28
CA LEU A 393 13.95 1.51 -6.06
C LEU A 393 13.13 1.46 -4.77
N VAL A 394 13.53 2.25 -3.78
CA VAL A 394 12.81 2.36 -2.49
C VAL A 394 12.04 3.66 -2.46
N VAL A 395 10.73 3.58 -2.23
CA VAL A 395 9.85 4.73 -1.99
C VAL A 395 9.79 4.98 -0.49
N GLN A 396 10.13 6.19 -0.07
CA GLN A 396 9.99 6.69 1.29
C GLN A 396 8.91 7.78 1.32
N ARG A 397 7.88 7.59 2.16
CA ARG A 397 6.91 8.61 2.56
C ARG A 397 7.62 9.69 3.39
N GLU A 398 7.65 10.90 2.86
CA GLU A 398 8.14 12.08 3.55
C GLU A 398 7.01 12.78 4.29
N ALA A 399 5.89 13.07 3.58
CA ALA A 399 4.75 13.84 4.07
C ALA A 399 5.16 15.03 4.98
N ARG A 400 6.19 15.76 4.56
CA ARG A 400 6.90 16.75 5.37
C ARG A 400 6.62 18.16 4.89
N TYR A 401 5.96 18.94 5.72
CA TYR A 401 5.75 20.37 5.50
C TYR A 401 7.04 21.17 5.79
N LEU A 402 7.42 22.06 4.87
CA LEU A 402 8.61 22.90 5.00
C LEU A 402 8.22 24.38 4.93
N VAL A 403 8.65 25.16 5.91
CA VAL A 403 8.38 26.61 5.94
C VAL A 403 9.53 27.35 5.25
N PRO A 404 9.30 28.00 4.10
CA PRO A 404 10.32 28.81 3.45
C PRO A 404 10.74 29.99 4.31
N GLU A 405 12.03 30.29 4.29
CA GLU A 405 12.53 31.57 4.80
C GLU A 405 12.01 32.72 3.94
N ARG A 406 12.00 33.93 4.51
CA ARG A 406 11.51 35.12 3.81
C ARG A 406 12.33 35.37 2.54
N GLY A 407 11.65 35.40 1.39
CA GLY A 407 12.28 35.64 0.09
C GLY A 407 12.91 34.40 -0.55
N VAL A 408 12.80 33.23 0.09
CA VAL A 408 13.21 31.94 -0.46
C VAL A 408 12.00 31.26 -1.10
N SER A 409 12.16 30.71 -2.31
CA SER A 409 11.08 30.00 -2.98
C SER A 409 10.79 28.64 -2.31
N PRO A 410 9.56 28.12 -2.44
CA PRO A 410 9.21 26.75 -2.06
C PRO A 410 10.22 25.70 -2.59
N GLN A 411 10.57 25.79 -3.87
CA GLN A 411 11.47 24.84 -4.53
C GLN A 411 12.89 24.89 -3.93
N ARG A 412 13.42 26.10 -3.68
CA ARG A 412 14.74 26.26 -3.06
C ARG A 412 14.75 25.77 -1.62
N THR A 413 13.62 25.91 -0.91
CA THR A 413 13.45 25.37 0.45
C THR A 413 13.54 23.85 0.46
N VAL A 414 12.89 23.17 -0.49
CA VAL A 414 12.96 21.72 -0.66
C VAL A 414 14.37 21.28 -1.02
N ASP A 415 15.00 21.93 -2.01
CA ASP A 415 16.38 21.66 -2.41
C ASP A 415 17.35 21.70 -1.22
N TYR A 416 17.31 22.78 -0.43
CA TYR A 416 18.14 22.91 0.76
C TYR A 416 17.86 21.82 1.80
N ALA A 417 16.58 21.55 2.09
CA ALA A 417 16.19 20.58 3.11
C ALA A 417 16.61 19.14 2.79
N TYR A 418 16.74 18.78 1.50
CA TYR A 418 17.12 17.44 1.03
C TYR A 418 18.53 17.37 0.42
N GLY A 419 19.28 18.47 0.46
CA GLY A 419 20.66 18.55 -0.01
C GLY A 419 20.81 18.23 -1.50
N TRP A 420 19.99 18.81 -2.37
CA TRP A 420 20.16 18.65 -3.82
C TRP A 420 21.34 19.48 -4.34
N GLY A 421 21.47 20.72 -3.84
CA GLY A 421 22.53 21.67 -4.18
C GLY A 421 22.35 22.27 -5.57
N MET A 422 21.13 22.64 -5.95
CA MET A 422 20.87 23.24 -7.27
C MET A 422 21.02 24.76 -7.28
N ASN A 423 21.32 25.29 -8.47
CA ASN A 423 21.33 26.72 -8.73
C ASN A 423 19.98 27.16 -9.30
N TRP A 424 19.23 27.94 -8.53
CA TRP A 424 17.89 28.39 -8.89
C TRP A 424 17.86 29.82 -9.43
N THR A 425 17.15 30.04 -10.52
CA THR A 425 16.79 31.37 -11.05
C THR A 425 15.29 31.62 -10.92
N PRO A 426 14.83 32.89 -10.90
CA PRO A 426 13.41 33.21 -10.92
C PRO A 426 12.74 32.67 -12.19
N GLY A 427 11.62 31.94 -12.01
CA GLY A 427 10.79 31.44 -13.10
C GLY A 427 9.42 32.12 -13.13
N ARG A 428 8.71 31.99 -14.25
CA ARG A 428 7.29 32.33 -14.41
C ARG A 428 6.59 31.20 -15.16
N LYS A 429 5.30 30.98 -14.90
CA LYS A 429 4.46 30.13 -15.75
C LYS A 429 4.33 30.77 -17.13
#